data_AF-A0A258ZLP7-F1
#
_entry.id   AF-A0A258ZLP7-F1
#
_cell.length_a   1.000
_cell.length_b   1.000
_cell.length_c   1.000
_cell.angle_alpha   90.00
_cell.angle_beta   90.00
_cell.angle_gamma   90.00
#
_symmetry.space_group_name_H-M   'P 1'
#
loop_
_entity.id
_entity.type
_entity.pdbx_description
1 polymer ?
#
loop_
_entity_poly.entity_id
_entity_poly.type
_entity_poly.pdbx_seq_one_letter_code
_entity_poly.pdbx_strand_id
1 'polypeptide(L)'
;MTLFDSILLGALEGVTEFLPVSSTGHLILASQLLGIEQTDAHKAFEVAIQLGSILAVLFLYAKHLMQDKTLWIKLIVAFVPTGVLGLLFYKHIKALF
;
A
#
# COMPACT_ATOMS: atom_id res chain seq x y z
N MET A 1 19.97 -0.54 -0.73
CA MET A 1 19.03 -1.37 -1.52
C MET A 1 19.58 -1.54 -2.92
N THR A 2 19.70 -2.78 -3.38
CA THR A 2 20.13 -3.14 -4.73
C THR A 2 18.92 -3.26 -5.67
N LEU A 3 19.16 -3.37 -6.98
CA LEU A 3 18.07 -3.64 -7.94
C LEU A 3 17.35 -4.95 -7.63
N PHE A 4 18.08 -5.97 -7.17
CA PHE A 4 17.50 -7.26 -6.79
C PHE A 4 16.56 -7.10 -5.59
N ASP A 5 16.98 -6.35 -4.57
CA ASP A 5 16.14 -6.03 -3.40
C ASP A 5 14.85 -5.32 -3.84
N SER A 6 14.95 -4.32 -4.72
CA SER A 6 13.81 -3.58 -5.24
C SER A 6 12.80 -4.48 -5.96
N ILE A 7 13.30 -5.40 -6.79
CA ILE A 7 12.44 -6.35 -7.52
C ILE A 7 11.75 -7.30 -6.55
N LEU A 8 12.49 -7.81 -5.55
CA LEU A 8 11.96 -8.74 -4.56
C LEU A 8 10.88 -8.07 -3.69
N LEU A 9 11.15 -6.88 -3.15
CA LEU A 9 10.18 -6.12 -2.37
C LEU A 9 8.95 -5.72 -3.21
N GLY A 10 9.14 -5.31 -4.45
CA GLY A 10 8.04 -5.00 -5.36
C GLY A 10 7.16 -6.21 -5.69
N ALA A 11 7.77 -7.39 -5.90
CA ALA A 11 7.03 -8.63 -6.11
C ALA A 11 6.29 -9.07 -4.84
N LEU A 12 6.93 -8.95 -3.67
CA LEU A 12 6.32 -9.27 -2.38
C LEU A 12 5.09 -8.39 -2.10
N GLU A 13 5.23 -7.08 -2.29
CA GLU A 13 4.15 -6.10 -2.21
C GLU A 13 2.99 -6.49 -3.13
N GLY A 14 3.25 -6.69 -4.42
CA GLY A 14 2.20 -7.02 -5.39
C GLY A 14 1.46 -8.33 -5.10
N VAL A 15 2.12 -9.31 -4.47
CA VAL A 15 1.48 -10.56 -4.05
C VAL A 15 0.68 -10.38 -2.76
N THR A 16 1.22 -9.66 -1.79
CA THR A 16 0.67 -9.60 -0.43
C THR A 16 -0.41 -8.53 -0.25
N GLU A 17 -0.43 -7.48 -1.06
CA GLU A 17 -1.37 -6.36 -0.92
C GLU A 17 -2.84 -6.78 -1.10
N PHE A 18 -3.10 -7.75 -1.98
CA PHE A 18 -4.46 -8.23 -2.24
C PHE A 18 -4.88 -9.40 -1.33
N LEU A 19 -3.94 -9.94 -0.56
CA LEU A 19 -4.17 -11.02 0.39
C LEU A 19 -4.39 -10.44 1.80
N PRO A 20 -5.27 -11.03 2.62
CA PRO A 20 -5.52 -10.57 3.99
C PRO A 20 -4.39 -11.01 4.94
N VAL A 21 -3.15 -10.65 4.63
CA VAL A 21 -1.92 -11.11 5.32
C VAL A 21 -0.99 -9.97 5.77
N SER A 22 -1.37 -8.70 5.55
CA SER A 22 -0.57 -7.50 5.86
C SER A 22 0.73 -7.38 5.04
N SER A 23 0.67 -6.65 3.92
CA SER A 23 1.81 -6.33 3.06
C SER A 23 2.89 -5.53 3.80
N THR A 24 2.50 -4.54 4.62
CA THR A 24 3.42 -3.72 5.42
C THR A 24 4.27 -4.58 6.37
N GLY A 25 3.68 -5.57 7.03
CA GLY A 25 4.42 -6.47 7.91
C GLY A 25 5.43 -7.33 7.14
N HIS A 26 5.04 -7.83 5.96
CA HIS A 26 5.92 -8.62 5.11
C HIS A 26 7.10 -7.78 4.55
N LEU A 27 6.86 -6.54 4.14
CA LEU A 27 7.91 -5.63 3.68
C LEU A 27 8.92 -5.32 4.79
N ILE A 28 8.45 -4.99 6.00
CA ILE A 28 9.33 -4.72 7.15
C ILE A 28 10.20 -5.96 7.45
N LEU A 29 9.59 -7.15 7.49
CA LEU A 29 10.31 -8.40 7.75
C LEU A 29 11.33 -8.71 6.64
N ALA A 30 10.93 -8.60 5.38
CA ALA A 30 11.83 -8.82 4.25
C ALA A 30 13.00 -7.83 4.24
N SER A 31 12.74 -6.55 4.48
CA SER A 31 13.78 -5.53 4.58
C SER A 31 14.78 -5.82 5.71
N GLN A 32 14.30 -6.32 6.86
CA GLN A 32 15.18 -6.77 7.95
C GLN A 32 16.02 -8.00 7.57
N LEU A 33 15.41 -9.01 6.93
CA LEU A 33 16.11 -10.22 6.50
C LEU A 33 17.15 -9.96 5.41
N LEU A 34 16.90 -8.97 4.55
CA LEU A 34 17.82 -8.51 3.52
C LEU A 34 18.89 -7.54 4.05
N GLY A 35 18.84 -7.15 5.32
CA GLY A 35 19.77 -6.19 5.92
C GLY A 35 19.64 -4.77 5.37
N ILE A 36 18.45 -4.39 4.89
CA ILE A 36 18.18 -3.07 4.34
C ILE A 36 17.94 -2.09 5.49
N GLU A 37 18.84 -1.11 5.63
CA GLU A 37 18.67 -0.04 6.61
C GLU A 37 17.38 0.75 6.36
N GLN A 38 16.62 1.03 7.40
CA GLN A 38 15.32 1.72 7.31
C GLN A 38 15.49 3.25 7.27
N THR A 39 16.24 3.73 6.27
CA THR A 39 16.39 5.14 5.95
C THR A 39 15.07 5.74 5.44
N ASP A 40 14.92 7.07 5.54
CA ASP A 40 13.71 7.75 5.03
C ASP A 40 13.48 7.49 3.53
N ALA A 41 14.56 7.33 2.75
CA ALA A 41 14.48 7.00 1.34
C ALA A 41 13.94 5.58 1.08
N HIS A 42 14.35 4.59 1.89
CA HIS A 42 13.86 3.21 1.75
C HIS A 42 12.42 3.08 2.23
N LYS A 43 12.03 3.76 3.32
CA LYS A 43 10.63 3.84 3.75
C LYS A 43 9.74 4.50 2.70
N ALA A 44 10.22 5.59 2.08
CA ALA A 44 9.51 6.22 0.98
C ALA A 44 9.39 5.29 -0.24
N PHE A 45 10.40 4.46 -0.51
CA PHE A 45 10.33 3.44 -1.55
C PHE A 45 9.28 2.37 -1.25
N GLU A 46 9.23 1.83 -0.03
CA GLU A 46 8.21 0.85 0.40
C GLU A 46 6.78 1.40 0.22
N VAL A 47 6.56 2.69 0.50
CA VAL A 47 5.28 3.36 0.21
C VAL A 47 5.06 3.56 -1.30
N ALA A 48 6.11 3.89 -2.06
CA ALA A 48 5.99 4.15 -3.49
C ALA A 48 5.63 2.89 -4.29
N ILE A 49 6.12 1.71 -3.91
CA ILE A 49 5.82 0.46 -4.63
C ILE A 49 4.36 0.03 -4.48
N GLN A 50 3.66 0.44 -3.42
CA GLN A 50 2.20 0.22 -3.26
C GLN A 50 1.39 0.89 -4.37
N LEU A 51 1.92 1.96 -4.98
CA LEU A 51 1.30 2.58 -6.16
C LEU A 51 1.20 1.59 -7.33
N GLY A 52 2.14 0.65 -7.45
CA GLY A 52 2.07 -0.43 -8.44
C GLY A 52 0.84 -1.33 -8.22
N SER A 53 0.58 -1.72 -6.98
CA SER A 53 -0.61 -2.48 -6.59
C SER A 53 -1.90 -1.70 -6.88
N ILE A 54 -1.93 -0.40 -6.55
CA ILE A 54 -3.07 0.47 -6.87
C ILE A 54 -3.29 0.54 -8.39
N LEU A 55 -2.23 0.74 -9.19
CA LEU A 55 -2.31 0.78 -10.64
C LEU A 55 -2.83 -0.54 -11.22
N ALA A 56 -2.45 -1.68 -10.65
CA ALA A 56 -2.97 -2.98 -11.07
C ALA A 56 -4.50 -3.07 -10.89
N VAL A 57 -5.04 -2.58 -9.76
CA VAL A 57 -6.49 -2.51 -9.51
C VAL A 57 -7.17 -1.52 -10.46
N LEU A 58 -6.59 -0.34 -10.65
CA LEU A 58 -7.14 0.67 -11.57
C LEU A 58 -7.21 0.13 -13.00
N PHE A 59 -6.19 -0.60 -13.45
CA PHE A 59 -6.17 -1.22 -14.77
C PHE A 59 -7.21 -2.35 -14.87
N LEU A 60 -7.24 -3.26 -13.89
CA LEU A 60 -8.16 -4.40 -13.86
C LEU A 60 -9.64 -3.96 -13.86
N TYR A 61 -9.96 -2.89 -13.15
CA TYR A 61 -11.32 -2.36 -13.01
C TYR A 61 -11.59 -1.09 -13.83
N ALA A 62 -10.70 -0.73 -14.78
CA ALA A 62 -10.78 0.54 -15.52
C ALA A 62 -12.16 0.80 -16.12
N LYS A 63 -12.75 -0.21 -16.78
CA LYS A 63 -14.08 -0.09 -17.38
C LYS A 63 -15.19 0.16 -16.36
N HIS A 64 -15.17 -0.55 -15.23
CA HIS A 64 -16.15 -0.37 -14.17
C HIS A 64 -16.03 1.03 -13.53
N LEU A 65 -14.80 1.45 -13.27
CA LEU A 65 -14.49 2.79 -12.75
C LEU A 65 -14.93 3.90 -13.72
N MET A 66 -14.85 3.69 -15.03
CA MET A 66 -15.28 4.71 -16.01
C MET A 66 -16.79 4.79 -16.20
N GLN A 67 -17.52 3.69 -15.99
CA GLN A 67 -18.94 3.58 -16.41
C GLN A 67 -19.93 3.58 -15.24
N ASP A 68 -19.53 3.10 -14.05
CA ASP A 68 -20.44 2.91 -12.92
C ASP A 68 -20.37 4.07 -11.92
N LYS A 69 -21.37 4.97 -11.99
CA LYS A 69 -21.51 6.07 -11.01
C LYS A 69 -21.85 5.58 -9.59
N THR A 70 -22.54 4.45 -9.48
CA THR A 70 -22.93 3.88 -8.19
C THR A 70 -21.70 3.32 -7.47
N LEU A 71 -20.75 2.75 -8.21
CA LEU A 71 -19.46 2.32 -7.69
C LEU A 71 -18.73 3.50 -7.01
N TRP A 72 -18.64 4.65 -7.66
CA TRP A 72 -18.00 5.83 -7.05
C TRP A 72 -18.67 6.30 -5.77
N ILE A 73 -20.00 6.31 -5.71
CA ILE A 73 -20.73 6.66 -4.48
C ILE A 73 -20.37 5.67 -3.37
N LYS A 74 -20.37 4.36 -3.65
CA LYS A 74 -19.99 3.33 -2.67
C LYS A 74 -18.55 3.50 -2.19
N LEU A 75 -17.61 3.78 -3.10
CA LEU A 75 -16.20 4.01 -2.76
C LEU A 75 -16.05 5.24 -1.86
N ILE A 76 -16.70 6.36 -2.18
CA ILE A 76 -16.66 7.58 -1.36
C ILE A 76 -17.26 7.32 0.02
N VAL A 77 -18.42 6.66 0.10
CA VAL A 77 -19.09 6.35 1.37
C VAL A 77 -18.25 5.41 2.23
N ALA A 78 -17.50 4.47 1.64
CA ALA A 78 -16.58 3.59 2.38
C ALA A 78 -15.27 4.31 2.78
N PHE A 79 -14.75 5.17 1.90
CA PHE A 79 -13.47 5.87 2.11
C PHE A 79 -13.59 6.99 3.15
N VAL A 80 -14.63 7.83 3.07
CA VAL A 80 -14.75 9.05 3.89
C VAL A 80 -14.67 8.76 5.39
N PRO A 81 -15.43 7.80 5.97
CA PRO A 81 -15.32 7.47 7.40
C PRO A 81 -13.91 7.03 7.78
N THR A 82 -13.30 6.17 6.96
CA THR A 82 -11.96 5.64 7.19
C THR A 82 -10.90 6.73 7.12
N GLY A 83 -11.00 7.63 6.13
CA GLY A 83 -10.10 8.78 5.97
C GLY A 83 -10.24 9.80 7.10
N VAL A 84 -11.47 10.11 7.53
CA VAL A 84 -11.72 11.01 8.66
C VAL A 84 -11.13 10.43 9.95
N LEU A 85 -11.39 9.15 10.25
CA LEU A 85 -10.81 8.48 11.41
C LEU A 85 -9.28 8.45 11.32
N GLY A 86 -8.72 8.12 10.15
CA GLY A 86 -7.28 8.13 9.92
C GLY A 86 -6.63 9.49 10.19
N LEU A 87 -7.25 10.59 9.76
CA LEU A 87 -6.77 11.94 10.03
C LEU A 87 -6.88 12.33 11.51
N LEU A 88 -8.01 12.02 12.16
CA LEU A 88 -8.23 12.32 13.58
C LEU A 88 -7.25 11.57 14.49
N PHE A 89 -6.96 10.31 14.17
CA PHE A 89 -6.09 9.45 14.96
C PHE A 89 -4.65 9.35 14.45
N TYR A 90 -4.27 10.14 13.42
CA TYR A 90 -2.96 10.06 12.76
C TYR A 90 -1.79 10.02 13.75
N LYS A 91 -1.78 10.91 14.75
CA LYS A 91 -0.71 10.99 15.75
C LYS A 91 -0.61 9.73 16.62
N HIS A 92 -1.74 9.13 16.97
CA HIS A 92 -1.78 7.91 17.78
C HIS A 92 -1.35 6.70 16.97
N ILE A 93 -1.82 6.61 15.71
CA ILE A 93 -1.42 5.54 14.79
C ILE A 93 0.10 5.60 14.55
N LYS A 94 0.63 6.79 14.24
CA LYS A 94 2.08 6.99 14.05
C LYS A 94 2.92 6.81 15.32
N ALA A 95 2.32 6.75 16.50
CA ALA A 95 3.05 6.41 17.72
C ALA A 95 3.22 4.88 17.90
N LEU A 96 2.42 4.08 17.18
CA LEU A 96 2.46 2.62 17.20
C LEU A 96 3.41 2.02 16.15
N PHE A 97 3.82 2.81 15.15
CA PHE A 97 4.65 2.41 14.01
C PHE A 97 5.77 3.43 13.78
#